data_AF-A0A2E6YC29-F1
#
_entry.id   AF-A0A2E6YC29-F1
#
_cell.length_a   1.000
_cell.length_b   1.000
_cell.length_c   1.000
_cell.angle_alpha   90.00
_cell.angle_beta   90.00
_cell.angle_gamma   90.00
#
_symmetry.space_group_name_H-M   'P 1'
#
loop_
_entity.id
_entity.type
_entity.pdbx_description
1 polymer ?
#
loop_
_entity_poly.entity_id
_entity_poly.type
_entity_poly.pdbx_seq_one_letter_code
_entity_poly.pdbx_strand_id
1 'polypeptide(L)'
;MIKSSILITFLFFNQIVIAENWSAHVYPPTSEGRYIGRFETEKDCQAKAECYIEKANKGFLLGILFAKKIEAASYQCTFTKQQETEKELKEAKKWTGKFIFGLTDESCAL
;
A
#
# COMPACT_ATOMS: atom_id res chain seq x y z
N MET A 1 -43.84 38.24 9.57
CA MET A 1 -42.36 38.23 9.47
C MET A 1 -41.89 36.79 9.45
N ILE A 2 -41.65 36.25 8.26
CA ILE A 2 -41.16 34.87 8.08
C ILE A 2 -39.66 34.92 8.36
N LYS A 3 -39.23 34.47 9.54
CA LYS A 3 -37.83 34.14 9.82
C LYS A 3 -37.50 32.86 9.05
N SER A 4 -37.23 33.00 7.76
CA SER A 4 -36.91 31.86 6.91
C SER A 4 -35.45 31.48 7.08
N SER A 5 -35.25 30.28 7.61
CA SER A 5 -34.18 29.33 7.27
C SER A 5 -32.91 29.91 6.68
N ILE A 6 -31.91 30.18 7.52
CA ILE A 6 -30.53 30.03 7.07
C ILE A 6 -30.25 28.53 7.10
N LEU A 7 -30.51 27.95 5.93
CA LEU A 7 -30.31 26.56 5.55
C LEU A 7 -28.90 26.13 5.97
N ILE A 8 -28.83 25.12 6.85
CA ILE A 8 -27.61 24.40 7.20
C ILE A 8 -26.99 23.89 5.90
N THR A 9 -26.00 24.60 5.39
CA THR A 9 -25.14 24.17 4.29
C THR A 9 -23.75 23.87 4.84
N PHE A 10 -23.69 23.02 5.86
CA PHE A 10 -22.58 22.06 5.97
C PHE A 10 -22.78 20.99 4.89
N LEU A 11 -22.76 21.41 3.63
CA LEU A 11 -22.51 20.51 2.52
C LEU A 11 -21.09 20.03 2.73
N PHE A 12 -20.97 18.79 3.19
CA PHE A 12 -19.73 18.06 3.37
C PHE A 12 -18.87 18.20 2.10
N PHE A 13 -17.96 19.16 2.09
CA PHE A 13 -16.86 19.21 1.13
C PHE A 13 -15.90 18.08 1.50
N ASN A 14 -16.28 16.85 1.20
CA ASN A 14 -15.30 15.80 0.95
C ASN A 14 -14.58 16.22 -0.33
N GLN A 15 -13.53 17.03 -0.18
CA GLN A 15 -12.66 17.36 -1.30
C GLN A 15 -12.04 16.05 -1.77
N ILE A 16 -12.47 15.61 -2.95
CA ILE A 16 -11.91 14.44 -3.63
C ILE A 16 -10.57 14.90 -4.19
N VAL A 17 -9.50 14.27 -3.74
CA VAL A 17 -8.13 14.52 -4.17
C VAL A 17 -7.69 13.33 -5.03
N ILE A 18 -6.92 13.60 -6.09
CA ILE A 18 -6.29 12.54 -6.88
C ILE A 18 -5.02 12.11 -6.15
N ALA A 19 -4.99 10.87 -5.69
CA ALA A 19 -3.82 10.23 -5.10
C ALA A 19 -3.11 9.39 -6.18
N GLU A 20 -1.83 9.65 -6.38
CA GLU A 20 -0.98 8.93 -7.32
C GLU A 20 0.02 8.07 -6.55
N ASN A 21 -0.16 6.75 -6.59
CA ASN A 21 0.65 5.85 -5.76
C ASN A 21 1.01 4.57 -6.51
N TRP A 22 2.16 4.02 -6.17
CA TRP A 22 2.58 2.69 -6.58
C TRP A 22 2.16 1.67 -5.53
N SER A 23 1.62 0.54 -5.97
CA SER A 23 1.20 -0.55 -5.09
C SER A 23 1.94 -1.82 -5.46
N ALA A 24 2.60 -2.45 -4.47
CA ALA A 24 3.32 -3.69 -4.70
C ALA A 24 2.47 -4.90 -4.32
N HIS A 25 2.48 -5.91 -5.19
CA HIS A 25 1.96 -7.24 -4.92
C HIS A 25 3.06 -8.26 -5.18
N VAL A 26 3.17 -9.29 -4.34
CA VAL A 26 4.08 -10.43 -4.54
C VAL A 26 3.27 -11.68 -4.82
N TYR A 27 3.77 -12.56 -5.69
CA TYR A 27 3.04 -13.74 -6.15
C TYR A 27 3.77 -15.02 -5.74
N PRO A 28 3.31 -15.68 -4.66
CA PRO A 28 3.84 -16.98 -4.26
C PRO A 28 3.42 -18.08 -5.26
N PRO A 29 4.17 -19.19 -5.36
CA PRO A 29 3.93 -20.20 -6.39
C PRO A 29 2.57 -20.92 -6.31
N THR A 30 1.88 -20.85 -5.18
CA THR A 30 0.65 -21.64 -4.92
C THR A 30 -0.47 -20.80 -4.28
N SER A 31 -0.38 -19.47 -4.31
CA SER A 31 -1.40 -18.62 -3.72
C SER A 31 -1.70 -17.41 -4.57
N GLU A 32 -2.82 -16.77 -4.26
CA GLU A 32 -3.13 -15.44 -4.78
C GLU A 32 -2.04 -14.42 -4.41
N GLY A 33 -1.96 -13.37 -5.23
CA GLY A 33 -1.05 -12.26 -5.00
C GLY A 33 -1.28 -11.61 -3.64
N ARG A 34 -0.20 -11.34 -2.91
CA ARG A 34 -0.23 -10.67 -1.62
C ARG A 34 0.12 -9.22 -1.82
N TYR A 35 -0.80 -8.32 -1.47
CA TYR A 35 -0.48 -6.91 -1.35
C TYR A 35 0.52 -6.70 -0.21
N ILE A 36 1.60 -5.94 -0.47
CA ILE A 36 2.64 -5.71 0.54
C ILE A 36 2.78 -4.25 0.96
N GLY A 37 2.25 -3.30 0.17
CA GLY A 37 2.28 -1.89 0.54
C GLY A 37 2.06 -0.91 -0.62
N ARG A 38 1.96 0.36 -0.23
CA ARG A 38 1.86 1.53 -1.11
C ARG A 38 3.15 2.35 -0.98
N PHE A 39 3.63 2.87 -2.11
CA PHE A 39 4.90 3.57 -2.26
C PHE A 39 4.74 4.79 -3.14
N GLU A 40 5.56 5.80 -2.89
CA GLU A 40 5.51 7.06 -3.66
C GLU A 40 6.13 6.91 -5.05
N THR A 41 7.14 6.04 -5.20
CA THR A 41 7.87 5.87 -6.47
C THR A 41 7.89 4.42 -6.92
N GLU A 42 7.98 4.20 -8.23
CA GLU A 42 8.11 2.86 -8.83
C GLU A 42 9.37 2.15 -8.32
N LYS A 43 10.49 2.87 -8.28
CA LYS A 43 11.78 2.34 -7.84
C LYS A 43 11.71 1.84 -6.40
N ASP A 44 11.08 2.61 -5.52
CA ASP A 44 10.89 2.20 -4.13
C ASP A 44 9.98 0.97 -4.04
N CYS A 45 8.87 0.96 -4.79
CA CYS A 45 7.97 -0.20 -4.89
C CYS A 45 8.71 -1.49 -5.28
N GLN A 46 9.56 -1.43 -6.30
CA GLN A 46 10.33 -2.58 -6.78
C GLN A 46 11.34 -3.06 -5.74
N ALA A 47 12.17 -2.17 -5.20
CA ALA A 47 13.18 -2.50 -4.20
C ALA A 47 12.55 -3.13 -2.94
N LYS A 48 11.39 -2.61 -2.53
CA LYS A 48 10.62 -3.11 -1.39
C LYS A 48 10.01 -4.48 -1.65
N ALA A 49 9.52 -4.75 -2.85
CA ALA A 49 9.03 -6.07 -3.24
C ALA A 49 10.15 -7.12 -3.30
N GLU A 50 11.32 -6.75 -3.81
CA GLU A 50 12.49 -7.63 -3.86
C GLU A 50 12.99 -7.99 -2.46
N CYS A 51 13.14 -6.99 -1.60
CA CYS A 51 13.50 -7.22 -0.20
C CYS A 51 12.49 -8.14 0.49
N TYR A 52 11.18 -7.94 0.26
CA TYR A 52 10.14 -8.80 0.84
C TYR A 52 10.35 -10.27 0.45
N ILE A 53 10.54 -10.54 -0.85
CA ILE A 53 10.78 -11.90 -1.36
C ILE A 53 12.03 -12.51 -0.74
N GLU A 54 13.12 -11.75 -0.67
CA GLU A 54 14.37 -12.21 -0.07
C GLU A 54 14.19 -12.60 1.40
N LYS A 55 13.56 -11.74 2.20
CA LYS A 55 13.35 -11.96 3.64
C LYS A 55 12.36 -13.09 3.89
N ALA A 56 11.29 -13.18 3.09
CA ALA A 56 10.33 -14.27 3.15
C ALA A 56 10.99 -15.63 2.86
N ASN A 57 11.86 -15.69 1.85
CA ASN A 57 12.60 -16.90 1.48
C ASN A 57 13.72 -17.27 2.48
N LYS A 58 14.26 -16.30 3.22
CA LYS A 58 15.26 -16.52 4.28
C LYS A 58 14.66 -16.99 5.61
N GLY A 59 13.33 -17.08 5.73
CA GLY A 59 12.65 -17.68 6.87
C GLY A 59 12.33 -16.73 8.03
N PHE A 60 12.38 -15.42 7.81
CA PHE A 60 11.97 -14.44 8.84
C PHE A 60 10.44 -14.34 8.90
N LEU A 61 9.78 -14.97 9.88
CA LEU A 61 8.31 -14.99 10.16
C LEU A 61 7.35 -15.41 9.01
N LEU A 62 7.79 -15.33 7.75
CA LEU A 62 7.01 -15.40 6.52
C LEU A 62 7.25 -16.70 5.73
N GLY A 63 8.35 -17.41 6.02
CA GLY A 63 8.61 -18.73 5.44
C GLY A 63 7.56 -19.79 5.82
N ILE A 64 6.77 -19.54 6.87
CA ILE A 64 5.63 -20.39 7.28
C ILE A 64 4.38 -20.08 6.44
N LEU A 65 4.20 -18.83 5.99
CA LEU A 65 3.03 -18.43 5.21
C LEU A 65 3.11 -18.89 3.75
N PHE A 66 4.30 -19.20 3.25
CA PHE A 66 4.52 -19.69 1.89
C PHE A 66 5.12 -21.10 1.93
N ALA A 67 4.31 -22.10 1.58
CA ALA A 67 4.72 -23.50 1.54
C ALA A 67 5.91 -23.79 0.60
N LYS A 68 6.25 -22.83 -0.27
CA LYS A 68 7.36 -22.86 -1.22
C LYS A 68 8.03 -21.49 -1.28
N LYS A 69 9.31 -21.47 -1.64
CA LYS A 69 10.04 -20.24 -1.92
C LYS A 69 9.37 -19.46 -3.04
N ILE A 70 9.28 -18.15 -2.87
CA ILE A 70 8.80 -17.22 -3.90
C ILE A 70 9.93 -17.02 -4.91
N GLU A 71 9.62 -17.09 -6.20
CA GLU A 71 10.63 -16.84 -7.25
C GLU A 71 11.09 -15.38 -7.23
N ALA A 72 12.36 -15.15 -7.57
CA ALA A 72 12.88 -13.79 -7.73
C ALA A 72 12.08 -13.06 -8.83
N ALA A 73 11.88 -11.76 -8.65
CA ALA A 73 11.04 -10.94 -9.54
C ALA A 73 9.56 -11.36 -9.65
N SER A 74 9.07 -12.28 -8.80
CA SER A 74 7.65 -12.63 -8.73
C SER A 74 6.84 -11.58 -7.97
N TYR A 75 6.82 -10.37 -8.51
CA TYR A 75 6.09 -9.23 -7.99
C TYR A 75 5.55 -8.33 -9.11
N GLN A 76 4.57 -7.51 -8.77
CA GLN A 76 4.03 -6.47 -9.64
C GLN A 76 3.90 -5.16 -8.88
N CYS A 77 4.43 -4.10 -9.48
CA CYS A 77 4.23 -2.73 -9.05
C CYS A 77 3.23 -2.06 -9.99
N THR A 78 2.07 -1.68 -9.46
CA THR A 78 0.99 -1.07 -10.25
C THR A 78 0.83 0.38 -9.86
N PHE A 79 0.91 1.27 -10.85
CA PHE A 79 0.57 2.68 -10.68
C PHE A 79 -0.94 2.85 -10.71
N THR A 80 -1.49 3.48 -9.67
CA THR A 80 -2.92 3.75 -9.59
C THR A 80 -3.15 5.22 -9.32
N LYS A 81 -4.00 5.84 -10.16
CA LYS A 81 -4.60 7.15 -9.87
C LYS A 81 -5.96 6.89 -9.25
N GLN A 82 -6.06 7.02 -7.93
CA GLN A 82 -7.31 6.84 -7.20
C GLN A 82 -7.87 8.20 -6.80
N GLN A 83 -9.17 8.36 -7.00
CA GLN A 83 -9.92 9.45 -6.39
C GLN A 83 -10.17 9.06 -4.93
N GLU A 84 -9.46 9.70 -4.01
CA GLU A 84 -9.59 9.48 -2.57
C GLU A 84 -10.08 10.77 -1.92
N THR A 85 -10.88 10.67 -0.88
CA THR A 85 -11.14 11.85 -0.03
C THR A 85 -9.85 12.28 0.66
N GLU A 86 -9.71 13.56 1.01
CA GLU A 86 -8.54 14.06 1.75
C GLU A 86 -8.27 13.24 3.04
N LYS A 87 -9.33 12.77 3.71
CA LYS A 87 -9.23 11.91 4.89
C LYS A 87 -8.63 10.55 4.55
N GLU A 88 -9.10 9.89 3.50
CA GLU A 88 -8.57 8.59 3.04
C GLU A 88 -7.13 8.73 2.60
N LEU A 89 -6.79 9.78 1.85
CA LEU A 89 -5.42 10.07 1.43
C LEU A 89 -4.51 10.26 2.64
N LYS A 90 -4.95 11.03 3.64
CA LYS A 90 -4.19 11.27 4.87
C LYS A 90 -3.97 9.98 5.66
N GLU A 91 -4.95 9.09 5.70
CA GLU A 91 -4.78 7.79 6.34
C GLU A 91 -3.88 6.87 5.53
N ALA A 92 -4.03 6.78 4.21
CA ALA A 92 -3.16 5.98 3.35
C ALA A 92 -1.69 6.42 3.44
N LYS A 93 -1.42 7.73 3.53
CA LYS A 93 -0.07 8.27 3.75
C LYS A 93 0.57 7.79 5.05
N LYS A 94 -0.20 7.52 6.11
CA LYS A 94 0.36 6.95 7.36
C LYS A 94 0.87 5.53 7.20
N TRP A 95 0.38 4.81 6.19
CA TRP A 95 0.70 3.43 5.87
C TRP A 95 1.64 3.29 4.66
N THR A 96 1.90 4.37 3.93
CA THR A 96 2.85 4.38 2.82
C THR A 96 4.25 4.12 3.35
N GLY A 97 4.99 3.20 2.74
CA GLY A 97 6.30 2.72 3.24
C GLY A 97 6.22 1.83 4.48
N LYS A 98 5.04 1.61 5.08
CA LYS A 98 4.84 0.66 6.19
C LYS A 98 4.33 -0.66 5.64
N PHE A 99 5.26 -1.59 5.44
CA PHE A 99 4.97 -2.87 4.83
C PHE A 99 4.09 -3.73 5.74
N ILE A 100 3.29 -4.56 5.09
CA ILE A 100 2.47 -5.56 5.78
C ILE A 100 3.39 -6.69 6.26
N PHE A 101 3.09 -7.24 7.44
CA PHE A 101 3.80 -8.36 8.10
C PHE A 101 5.13 -8.03 8.79
N GLY A 102 5.33 -6.80 9.26
CA GLY A 102 6.45 -6.47 10.17
C GLY A 102 7.81 -6.33 9.49
N LEU A 103 7.84 -6.36 8.17
CA LEU A 103 8.98 -5.84 7.41
C LEU A 103 8.84 -4.31 7.39
N THR A 104 9.86 -3.62 7.86
CA THR A 104 9.92 -2.16 7.87
C THR A 104 10.96 -1.68 6.87
N ASP A 105 10.98 -0.36 6.61
CA ASP A 105 12.10 0.23 5.88
C ASP A 105 13.44 -0.14 6.50
N GLU A 106 13.53 -0.22 7.83
CA GLU A 106 14.71 -0.67 8.56
C GLU A 106 15.04 -2.14 8.32
N SER A 107 14.02 -3.00 8.16
CA SER A 107 14.22 -4.42 7.83
C SER A 107 14.79 -4.64 6.43
N CYS A 108 14.56 -3.66 5.55
CA CYS A 108 15.00 -3.60 4.16
C CYS A 108 16.09 -2.57 3.90
N ALA A 109 16.62 -1.93 4.95
CA ALA A 109 17.82 -1.13 4.87
C ALA A 109 19.03 -2.08 4.88
N LEU A 110 19.93 -1.89 3.93
CA LEU A 110 21.23 -2.56 3.88
C LEU A 110 22.13 -2.05 5.00
#